data_AF-A0A6I9WIT4-F1
#
_entry.id   AF-A0A6I9WIT4-F1
#
_cell.length_a   1.000
_cell.length_b   1.000
_cell.length_c   1.000
_cell.angle_alpha   90.00
_cell.angle_beta   90.00
_cell.angle_gamma   90.00
#
_symmetry.space_group_name_H-M   'P 1'
#
loop_
_entity.id
_entity.type
_entity.pdbx_description
1 polymer ?
#
loop_
_entity_poly.entity_id
_entity_poly.type
_entity_poly.pdbx_seq_one_letter_code
_entity_poly.pdbx_strand_id
1 'polypeptide(L)'
;MAAAGVSLHGQPAFYHTGHPYQINPNNPGMGPMAKRKRRHRTIFTEEQLEQLEATFDKTHYPDVLLREQLALQVDLKEERIE
;
A
#
# COMPACT_ATOMS: atom_id res chain seq x y z
N MET A 1 -23.30 60.56 -3.11
CA MET A 1 -23.89 60.39 -1.76
C MET A 1 -24.62 59.05 -1.72
N ALA A 2 -24.54 58.38 -0.57
CA ALA A 2 -25.19 57.14 -0.13
C ALA A 2 -24.59 55.79 -0.61
N ALA A 3 -24.36 54.94 0.39
CA ALA A 3 -23.57 53.71 0.41
C ALA A 3 -24.47 52.51 0.78
N ALA A 4 -23.81 51.35 1.01
CA ALA A 4 -24.26 50.11 1.66
C ALA A 4 -24.75 49.01 0.70
N GLY A 5 -24.36 47.74 0.83
CA GLY A 5 -23.44 47.10 1.77
C GLY A 5 -23.11 45.70 1.25
N VAL A 6 -21.83 45.33 1.27
CA VAL A 6 -21.37 43.99 0.88
C VAL A 6 -21.55 43.10 2.10
N SER A 7 -22.45 42.13 2.03
CA SER A 7 -22.72 41.19 3.13
C SER A 7 -21.47 40.38 3.47
N LEU A 8 -20.84 40.71 4.59
CA LEU A 8 -19.92 39.84 5.32
C LEU A 8 -20.76 38.71 5.96
N HIS A 9 -20.74 37.52 5.37
CA HIS A 9 -21.14 36.30 6.06
C HIS A 9 -20.03 35.26 5.89
N GLY A 10 -19.27 35.05 6.98
CA GLY A 10 -18.26 34.01 7.06
C GLY A 10 -18.91 32.64 6.97
N GLN A 11 -18.45 31.83 6.01
CA GLN A 11 -18.68 30.40 5.99
C GLN A 11 -17.34 29.69 6.24
N PRO A 12 -17.29 28.71 7.16
CA PRO A 12 -16.05 28.01 7.48
C PRO A 12 -15.57 27.23 6.25
N ALA A 13 -14.29 27.39 5.95
CA ALA A 13 -13.61 26.67 4.88
C ALA A 13 -13.43 25.19 5.24
N PHE A 14 -14.46 24.38 5.01
CA PHE A 14 -14.29 22.93 4.87
C PHE A 14 -13.90 22.64 3.42
N TYR A 15 -12.61 22.73 3.11
CA TYR A 15 -12.08 22.20 1.85
C TYR A 15 -12.04 20.67 1.92
N HIS A 16 -13.12 20.00 1.50
CA HIS A 16 -13.07 18.63 0.98
C HIS A 16 -14.29 18.33 0.07
N THR A 17 -14.48 19.10 -1.00
CA THR A 17 -15.53 18.83 -2.01
C THR A 17 -15.02 18.98 -3.45
N GLY A 18 -13.91 18.31 -3.74
CA GLY A 18 -13.56 17.81 -5.07
C GLY A 18 -12.98 16.40 -4.85
N HIS A 19 -13.44 15.33 -5.47
CA HIS A 19 -13.63 15.17 -6.90
C HIS A 19 -14.76 14.16 -7.19
N PRO A 20 -15.75 14.50 -8.03
CA PRO A 20 -16.57 13.48 -8.65
C PRO A 20 -15.72 12.84 -9.76
N TYR A 21 -15.36 11.58 -9.61
CA TYR A 21 -14.94 10.80 -10.77
C TYR A 21 -16.15 10.73 -11.73
N GLN A 22 -16.13 11.59 -12.75
CA GLN A 22 -17.00 11.46 -13.93
C GLN A 22 -16.49 10.23 -14.70
N ILE A 23 -17.09 9.07 -14.48
CA ILE A 23 -16.73 7.83 -15.20
C ILE A 23 -17.33 7.95 -16.62
N ASN A 24 -16.48 8.21 -17.61
CA ASN A 24 -16.84 8.16 -19.03
C ASN A 24 -16.82 6.69 -19.49
N PRO A 25 -17.97 6.08 -19.86
CA PRO A 25 -18.05 4.64 -20.16
C PRO A 25 -17.44 4.23 -21.51
N ASN A 26 -16.93 5.18 -22.31
CA ASN A 26 -16.46 4.93 -23.69
C ASN A 26 -14.93 4.83 -23.85
N ASN A 27 -14.17 4.74 -22.75
CA ASN A 27 -12.71 4.54 -22.82
C ASN A 27 -12.33 3.12 -22.34
N PRO A 28 -11.92 2.21 -23.24
CA PRO A 28 -11.62 0.81 -22.87
C PRO A 28 -10.28 0.65 -22.11
N GLY A 29 -9.61 1.74 -21.74
CA GLY A 29 -8.29 1.72 -21.10
C GLY A 29 -8.25 2.00 -19.60
N MET A 30 -9.37 2.41 -18.97
CA MET A 30 -9.39 2.75 -17.53
C MET A 30 -10.70 2.29 -16.88
N GLY A 31 -10.73 1.00 -16.51
CA GLY A 31 -11.74 0.49 -15.58
C GLY A 31 -11.64 1.20 -14.21
N PRO A 32 -12.73 1.25 -13.44
CA PRO A 32 -12.83 2.04 -12.21
C PRO A 32 -11.88 1.48 -11.17
N MET A 33 -10.67 2.04 -11.07
CA MET A 33 -9.60 1.56 -10.17
C MET A 33 -9.50 0.04 -10.22
N ALA A 34 -8.62 -0.53 -11.05
CA ALA A 34 -8.15 -1.88 -10.80
C ALA A 34 -7.60 -1.92 -9.35
N LYS A 35 -8.47 -2.25 -8.39
CA LYS A 35 -8.21 -2.17 -6.96
C LYS A 35 -7.05 -3.10 -6.79
N ARG A 36 -5.84 -2.55 -6.55
CA ARG A 36 -4.61 -3.32 -6.41
C ARG A 36 -4.95 -4.54 -5.57
N LYS A 37 -4.90 -5.73 -6.18
CA LYS A 37 -5.33 -6.96 -5.53
C LYS A 37 -4.47 -7.11 -4.28
N ARG A 38 -5.10 -7.05 -3.11
CA ARG A 38 -4.37 -7.19 -1.84
C ARG A 38 -3.66 -8.53 -1.85
N ARG A 39 -2.34 -8.52 -1.66
CA ARG A 39 -1.55 -9.74 -1.52
C ARG A 39 -2.05 -10.50 -0.30
N HIS A 40 -2.13 -11.83 -0.40
CA HIS A 40 -2.47 -12.67 0.75
C HIS A 40 -1.34 -12.60 1.78
N ARG A 41 -1.71 -12.65 3.06
CA ARG A 41 -0.76 -12.68 4.17
C ARG A 41 -0.16 -14.09 4.22
N THR A 42 1.16 -14.18 4.25
CA THR A 42 1.85 -15.44 4.56
C THR A 42 1.67 -15.75 6.05
N ILE A 43 1.27 -16.97 6.35
CA ILE A 43 1.27 -17.51 7.71
C ILE A 43 2.42 -18.49 7.78
N PHE A 44 3.43 -18.18 8.59
CA PHE A 44 4.59 -19.03 8.78
C PHE A 44 4.24 -20.19 9.71
N THR A 45 4.78 -21.37 9.43
CA THR A 45 4.82 -22.48 10.39
C THR A 45 5.88 -22.20 11.46
N GLU A 46 5.82 -22.92 12.58
CA GLU A 46 6.81 -22.82 13.66
C GLU A 46 8.23 -23.11 13.16
N GLU A 47 8.42 -24.18 12.39
CA GLU A 47 9.71 -24.53 11.77
C GLU A 47 10.25 -23.42 10.85
N GLN A 48 9.37 -22.77 10.07
CA GLN A 48 9.79 -21.66 9.21
C GLN A 48 10.25 -20.46 10.04
N LEU A 49 9.57 -20.16 11.16
CA LEU A 49 9.98 -19.08 12.05
C LEU A 49 11.36 -19.36 12.66
N GLU A 50 11.61 -20.58 13.14
CA GLU A 50 12.92 -20.97 13.69
C GLU A 50 14.06 -20.77 12.67
N GLN A 51 13.85 -21.15 11.40
CA GLN A 51 14.84 -20.97 10.34
C GLN A 51 15.10 -19.49 10.01
N LEU A 52 14.03 -18.68 10.01
CA LEU A 52 14.12 -17.23 9.78
C LEU A 52 14.87 -16.54 10.94
N GLU A 53 14.52 -16.87 12.18
CA GLU A 53 15.16 -16.33 13.39
C GLU A 53 16.64 -16.74 13.49
N ALA A 54 16.96 -18.01 13.23
CA ALA A 54 18.35 -18.49 13.22
C ALA A 54 19.23 -17.80 12.15
N THR A 55 18.61 -17.31 11.08
CA THR A 55 19.32 -16.52 10.05
C THR A 55 19.46 -15.06 10.49
N PHE A 56 18.41 -14.49 11.10
CA PHE A 56 18.42 -13.14 11.64
C PHE A 56 19.50 -12.94 12.70
N ASP A 57 19.68 -13.92 13.60
CA ASP A 57 20.74 -13.92 14.62
C ASP A 57 22.15 -13.85 14.03
N LYS A 58 22.35 -14.44 12.84
CA LYS A 58 23.63 -14.40 12.12
C LYS A 58 23.82 -13.09 11.38
N THR A 59 22.78 -12.64 10.69
CA THR A 59 22.77 -11.37 9.96
C THR A 59 21.36 -10.84 9.83
N HIS A 60 21.17 -9.59 10.25
CA HIS A 60 19.89 -8.89 10.10
C HIS A 60 19.66 -8.42 8.66
N TYR A 61 20.72 -8.39 7.84
CA TYR A 61 20.67 -7.98 6.44
C TYR A 61 21.35 -9.04 5.57
N PRO A 62 20.68 -10.18 5.34
CA PRO A 62 21.15 -11.19 4.41
C PRO A 62 21.20 -10.65 2.98
N ASP A 63 22.25 -11.00 2.24
CA ASP A 63 22.37 -10.71 0.81
C ASP A 63 21.35 -11.49 -0.02
N VAL A 64 21.07 -11.04 -1.25
CA VAL A 64 20.08 -11.63 -2.17
C VAL A 64 20.25 -13.13 -2.29
N LEU A 65 21.49 -13.61 -2.49
CA LEU A 65 21.76 -15.05 -2.63
C LEU A 65 21.42 -15.84 -1.36
N LEU A 66 21.69 -15.28 -0.18
CA LEU A 66 21.35 -15.90 1.10
C LEU A 66 19.82 -15.92 1.30
N ARG A 67 19.13 -14.86 0.90
CA ARG A 67 17.66 -14.81 0.96
C ARG A 67 17.00 -15.78 -0.01
N GLU A 68 17.55 -15.95 -1.21
CA GLU A 68 17.09 -16.96 -2.17
C GLU A 68 17.25 -18.38 -1.60
N GLN A 69 18.40 -18.69 -1.00
CA GLN A 69 18.62 -19.99 -0.36
C GLN A 69 17.62 -20.22 0.79
N LEU A 70 17.43 -19.21 1.65
CA LEU A 70 16.48 -19.27 2.75
C LEU A 70 15.05 -19.48 2.23
N ALA A 71 14.65 -18.75 1.19
CA ALA A 71 13.35 -18.85 0.54
C ALA A 71 13.05 -20.27 0.05
N LEU A 72 14.05 -20.93 -0.52
CA LEU A 72 13.96 -22.33 -0.95
C LEU A 72 13.83 -23.29 0.23
N GLN A 73 14.47 -23.01 1.36
CA GLN A 73 14.38 -23.85 2.56
C GLN A 73 13.01 -23.76 3.24
N VAL A 74 12.41 -22.56 3.26
CA VAL A 74 11.09 -22.33 3.88
C VAL A 74 9.93 -22.42 2.89
N ASP A 75 10.15 -22.82 1.64
CA ASP A 75 9.14 -22.87 0.56
C ASP A 75 8.37 -21.54 0.37
N LEU A 76 9.08 -20.42 0.43
CA LEU A 76 8.54 -19.08 0.20
C LEU A 76 9.21 -18.40 -1.00
N LYS A 77 8.64 -17.29 -1.44
CA LYS A 77 9.30 -16.40 -2.39
C LYS A 77 10.32 -15.54 -1.65
N GLU A 78 11.46 -15.24 -2.27
CA GLU A 78 12.48 -14.34 -1.71
C GLU A 78 11.90 -12.98 -1.32
N GLU A 79 10.95 -12.44 -2.10
CA GLU A 79 10.17 -11.22 -1.78
C GLU A 79 9.40 -11.28 -0.43
N ARG A 80 9.35 -12.43 0.24
CA ARG A 80 8.76 -12.57 1.58
C ARG A 80 9.81 -12.46 2.70
N ILE A 81 11.08 -12.46 2.34
CA ILE A 81 12.25 -12.38 3.22
C ILE A 81 12.88 -11.01 2.91
N GLU A 82 12.39 -9.95 3.56
CA GLU A 82 12.89 -8.57 3.47
C GLU A 82 12.95 -7.94 4.86
#